data_AF-A0A174KYM7-F1
#
_entry.id   AF-A0A174KYM7-F1
#
_cell.length_a   1.000
_cell.length_b   1.000
_cell.length_c   1.000
_cell.angle_alpha   90.00
_cell.angle_beta   90.00
_cell.angle_gamma   90.00
#
_symmetry.space_group_name_H-M   'P 1'
#
loop_
_entity.id
_entity.type
_entity.pdbx_description
1 polymer ?
#
loop_
_entity_poly.entity_id
_entity_poly.type
_entity_poly.pdbx_seq_one_letter_code
_entity_poly.pdbx_strand_id
1 'polypeptide(L)'
;MERIKINEKLYDLVVNGVQLTDQGGKVIFQPAAATFAEVEVDVKATKAITVLDDAGEPILTRSDLVYAGRLTKDDNYIVGTEPVQIGADPESSDPITETRDVIGTVMIAEFRVPDLREQLAATQAQLAYVAMMGGIDLEEV
;
A
#
# COMPACT_ATOMS: atom_id res chain seq x y z
N MET A 1 -0.82 7.53 -14.87
CA MET A 1 -0.17 6.75 -13.80
C MET A 1 -1.17 6.57 -12.68
N GLU A 2 -1.46 5.31 -12.36
CA GLU A 2 -2.37 4.94 -11.28
C GLU A 2 -1.82 5.40 -9.93
N ARG A 3 -2.73 5.57 -8.97
CA ARG A 3 -2.39 6.05 -7.62
C ARG A 3 -2.98 5.15 -6.56
N ILE A 4 -2.34 5.16 -5.40
CA ILE A 4 -2.89 4.55 -4.19
C ILE A 4 -3.12 5.62 -3.13
N LYS A 5 -4.33 5.58 -2.57
CA LYS A 5 -4.71 6.33 -1.37
C LYS A 5 -4.63 5.41 -0.16
N ILE A 6 -3.77 5.77 0.79
CA ILE A 6 -3.67 5.15 2.11
C ILE A 6 -4.09 6.20 3.12
N ASN A 7 -5.24 6.00 3.78
CA ASN A 7 -5.93 7.02 4.56
C ASN A 7 -6.21 8.30 3.74
N GLU A 8 -5.51 9.40 4.04
CA GLU A 8 -5.67 10.68 3.34
C GLU A 8 -4.50 10.99 2.40
N LYS A 9 -3.47 10.14 2.36
CA LYS A 9 -2.27 10.35 1.56
C LYS A 9 -2.37 9.62 0.22
N LEU A 10 -1.88 10.29 -0.81
CA LEU A 10 -1.79 9.76 -2.17
C LEU A 10 -0.33 9.48 -2.50
N TYR A 11 -0.09 8.30 -3.06
CA TYR A 11 1.20 7.87 -3.57
C TYR A 11 1.04 7.39 -5.00
N ASP A 12 2.11 7.52 -5.79
CA ASP A 12 2.12 7.00 -7.15
C ASP A 12 2.34 5.49 -7.10
N LEU A 13 1.45 4.75 -7.76
CA LEU A 13 1.49 3.29 -7.75
C LEU A 13 2.48 2.81 -8.81
N VAL A 14 3.30 1.82 -8.46
CA VAL A 14 4.19 1.17 -9.44
C VAL A 14 3.37 0.18 -10.27
N VAL A 15 3.76 -0.03 -11.53
CA VAL A 15 3.13 -1.05 -12.39
C VAL A 15 3.13 -2.42 -11.68
N ASN A 16 1.98 -3.09 -11.66
CA ASN A 16 1.77 -4.33 -10.89
C ASN A 16 2.08 -4.21 -9.38
N GLY A 17 1.98 -2.98 -8.85
CA GLY A 17 2.29 -2.67 -7.46
C GLY A 17 1.22 -3.15 -6.49
N VAL A 18 -0.02 -3.39 -6.94
CA VAL A 18 -1.10 -3.95 -6.12
C VAL A 18 -1.08 -5.46 -6.24
N GLN A 19 -0.70 -6.15 -5.16
CA GLN A 19 -0.66 -7.60 -5.07
C GLN A 19 -1.51 -8.04 -3.86
N LEU A 20 -2.77 -7.60 -3.87
CA LEU A 20 -3.75 -7.88 -2.82
C LEU A 20 -4.62 -9.06 -3.22
N THR A 21 -4.86 -9.94 -2.25
CA THR A 21 -5.75 -11.11 -2.33
C THR A 21 -6.80 -11.01 -1.23
N ASP A 22 -7.70 -11.99 -1.15
CA ASP A 22 -8.71 -12.05 -0.08
C ASP A 22 -8.08 -12.16 1.32
N GLN A 23 -6.84 -12.65 1.43
CA GLN A 23 -6.14 -12.80 2.71
C GLN A 23 -5.19 -11.64 3.03
N GLY A 24 -5.18 -10.60 2.19
CA GLY A 24 -4.20 -9.52 2.24
C GLY A 24 -3.15 -9.67 1.15
N GLY A 25 -1.95 -9.14 1.39
CA GLY A 25 -0.88 -9.09 0.40
C GLY A 25 -0.05 -7.84 0.57
N LYS A 26 0.47 -7.29 -0.53
CA LYS A 26 1.33 -6.10 -0.48
C LYS A 26 0.94 -5.04 -1.50
N VAL A 27 1.30 -3.80 -1.19
CA VAL A 27 1.28 -2.71 -2.15
C VAL A 27 2.65 -2.06 -2.26
N ILE A 28 3.06 -1.80 -3.50
CA ILE A 28 4.34 -1.20 -3.88
C ILE A 28 4.07 0.17 -4.49
N PHE A 29 4.59 1.23 -3.87
CA PHE A 29 4.33 2.61 -4.28
C PHE A 29 5.56 3.50 -4.10
N GLN A 30 5.64 4.56 -4.88
CA GLN A 30 6.68 5.56 -4.74
C GLN A 30 6.29 6.55 -3.62
N PRO A 31 7.15 6.79 -2.62
CA PRO A 31 6.83 7.66 -1.49
C PRO A 31 6.82 9.15 -1.84
N ALA A 32 7.24 9.51 -3.06
CA ALA A 32 7.47 10.89 -3.50
C ALA A 32 8.39 11.63 -2.50
N ALA A 33 7.89 12.69 -1.86
CA ALA A 33 8.64 13.47 -0.86
C ALA A 33 8.51 12.93 0.57
N ALA A 34 7.65 11.93 0.82
CA ALA A 34 7.43 11.40 2.16
C ALA A 34 8.63 10.55 2.63
N THR A 35 9.01 10.72 3.88
CA THR A 35 10.03 9.91 4.54
C THR A 35 9.48 8.53 4.90
N PHE A 36 10.38 7.56 5.14
CA PHE A 36 9.98 6.23 5.60
C PHE A 36 9.12 6.30 6.88
N ALA A 37 9.50 7.16 7.84
CA ALA A 37 8.77 7.28 9.11
C ALA A 37 7.36 7.84 8.92
N GLU A 38 7.17 8.83 8.05
CA GLU A 38 5.85 9.37 7.73
C GLU A 38 4.97 8.31 7.07
N VAL A 39 5.51 7.61 6.07
CA VAL A 39 4.80 6.49 5.42
C VAL A 39 4.47 5.40 6.41
N GLU A 40 5.37 5.06 7.34
CA GLU A 40 5.11 4.03 8.35
C GLU A 40 3.96 4.42 9.28
N VAL A 41 3.89 5.68 9.71
CA VAL A 41 2.77 6.20 10.51
C VAL A 41 1.46 6.11 9.74
N ASP A 42 1.45 6.54 8.47
CA ASP A 42 0.27 6.52 7.63
C ASP A 42 -0.22 5.07 7.39
N VAL A 43 0.71 4.16 7.06
CA VAL A 43 0.39 2.75 6.81
C VAL A 43 -0.10 2.05 8.09
N LYS A 44 0.50 2.32 9.25
CA LYS A 44 0.03 1.76 10.54
C LYS A 44 -1.39 2.20 10.88
N ALA A 45 -1.77 3.42 10.51
CA ALA A 45 -3.10 3.97 10.75
C ALA A 45 -4.12 3.59 9.66
N THR A 46 -3.76 2.74 8.68
CA THR A 46 -4.60 2.42 7.52
C THR A 46 -5.97 1.88 7.94
N LYS A 47 -7.02 2.58 7.50
CA LYS A 47 -8.42 2.11 7.60
C LYS A 47 -8.97 1.56 6.30
N ALA A 48 -8.45 2.09 5.19
CA ALA A 48 -8.82 1.65 3.85
C ALA A 48 -7.66 1.90 2.90
N ILE A 49 -7.51 0.97 1.96
CA ILE A 49 -6.63 1.09 0.81
C ILE A 49 -7.53 1.35 -0.40
N THR A 50 -7.33 2.46 -1.10
CA THR A 50 -8.09 2.75 -2.33
C THR A 50 -7.12 2.96 -3.48
N VAL A 51 -7.28 2.17 -4.54
CA VAL A 51 -6.55 2.34 -5.80
C VAL A 51 -7.38 3.23 -6.70
N LEU A 52 -6.73 4.22 -7.29
CA LEU A 52 -7.31 5.20 -8.20
C LEU A 52 -6.68 5.02 -9.58
N ASP A 53 -7.50 5.13 -10.62
CA ASP A 53 -7.01 5.18 -12.00
C ASP A 53 -6.34 6.52 -12.34
N ASP A 54 -5.96 6.67 -13.60
CA ASP A 54 -5.33 7.87 -14.15
C ASP A 54 -6.23 9.12 -14.12
N ALA A 55 -7.56 8.93 -14.08
CA ALA A 55 -8.54 10.01 -13.94
C ALA A 55 -8.81 10.37 -12.47
N GLY A 56 -8.26 9.61 -11.53
CA GLY A 56 -8.48 9.76 -10.09
C GLY A 56 -9.76 9.08 -9.60
N GLU A 57 -10.38 8.21 -10.42
CA GLU A 57 -11.56 7.45 -10.04
C GLU A 57 -11.16 6.16 -9.30
N PRO A 58 -11.89 5.77 -8.23
CA PRO A 58 -11.58 4.57 -7.48
C PRO A 58 -11.91 3.30 -8.27
N ILE A 59 -10.91 2.45 -8.48
CA ILE A 59 -11.04 1.15 -9.15
C ILE A 59 -11.00 -0.05 -8.20
N LEU A 60 -10.41 0.11 -7.01
CA LEU A 60 -10.39 -0.90 -5.96
C LEU A 60 -10.43 -0.20 -4.60
N THR A 61 -11.24 -0.71 -3.67
CA THR A 61 -11.19 -0.31 -2.26
C THR A 61 -11.21 -1.53 -1.35
N ARG A 62 -10.27 -1.59 -0.40
CA ARG A 62 -10.15 -2.64 0.62
C ARG A 62 -10.12 -2.00 2.00
N SER A 63 -11.23 -2.06 2.71
CA SER A 63 -11.39 -1.60 4.10
C SER A 63 -11.38 -2.74 5.12
N ASP A 64 -11.27 -3.98 4.62
CA ASP A 64 -11.22 -5.23 5.37
C ASP A 64 -9.79 -5.62 5.77
N LEU A 65 -8.78 -4.91 5.27
CA LEU A 65 -7.37 -5.20 5.50
C LEU A 65 -6.74 -4.23 6.52
N VAL A 66 -5.83 -4.76 7.33
CA VAL A 66 -5.03 -4.02 8.31
C VAL A 66 -3.54 -4.19 8.01
N TYR A 67 -2.72 -3.26 8.50
CA TYR A 67 -1.27 -3.36 8.36
C TYR A 67 -0.72 -4.64 9.01
N ALA A 68 0.12 -5.37 8.28
CA ALA A 68 0.70 -6.64 8.73
C ALA A 68 1.97 -6.46 9.60
N GLY A 69 2.39 -5.21 9.86
CA GLY A 69 3.58 -4.94 10.67
C GLY A 69 4.89 -4.86 9.88
N ARG A 70 4.84 -4.94 8.53
CA ARG A 70 6.02 -4.84 7.67
C ARG A 70 5.88 -3.77 6.59
N LEU A 71 6.79 -2.80 6.67
CA LEU A 71 7.06 -1.79 5.64
C LEU A 71 8.53 -1.91 5.27
N THR A 72 8.84 -1.99 3.97
CA THR A 72 10.21 -2.08 3.47
C THR A 72 10.48 -0.99 2.45
N LYS A 73 11.69 -0.41 2.49
CA LYS A 73 12.18 0.54 1.49
C LYS A 73 13.10 -0.19 0.52
N ASP A 74 12.92 0.01 -0.77
CA ASP A 74 13.83 -0.44 -1.81
C ASP A 74 14.22 0.74 -2.70
N ASP A 75 15.51 1.06 -2.75
CA ASP A 75 16.06 2.18 -3.52
C ASP A 75 16.44 1.79 -4.96
N ASN A 76 16.38 0.50 -5.30
CA ASN A 76 16.81 -0.04 -6.60
C ASN A 76 15.67 -0.77 -7.33
N TYR A 77 14.43 -0.30 -7.17
CA TYR A 77 13.26 -0.95 -7.75
C TYR A 77 12.99 -0.44 -9.18
N ILE A 78 12.60 -1.34 -10.08
CA ILE A 78 12.20 -0.96 -11.45
C ILE A 78 10.79 -0.35 -11.39
N VAL A 79 10.69 0.98 -11.54
CA VAL A 79 9.43 1.73 -11.45
C VAL A 79 8.77 1.96 -12.81
N GLY A 80 9.50 1.71 -13.89
CA GLY A 80 8.99 1.85 -15.25
C GLY A 80 10.02 1.41 -16.28
N THR A 81 9.67 1.58 -17.55
CA THR A 81 10.59 1.38 -18.66
C THR A 81 10.48 2.56 -19.62
N GLU A 82 11.59 2.93 -20.26
CA GLU A 82 11.63 3.98 -21.26
C GLU A 82 12.24 3.47 -22.57
N PRO A 83 11.67 3.86 -23.73
CA PRO A 83 12.29 3.57 -25.01
C PRO A 83 13.46 4.54 -25.25
N VAL A 84 14.66 3.99 -25.45
CA VAL A 84 15.87 4.75 -25.78
C VAL A 84 16.26 4.47 -27.22
N GLN A 85 16.37 5.51 -28.03
CA GLN A 85 16.83 5.37 -29.41
C GLN A 85 18.32 4.99 -29.42
N ILE A 86 18.63 3.83 -29.98
CA ILE A 86 20.00 3.32 -30.12
C ILE A 86 20.54 3.45 -31.55
N GLY A 87 19.67 3.78 -32.51
CA GLY A 87 20.06 4.01 -33.89
C GLY A 87 18.87 4.33 -34.80
N ALA A 88 19.12 4.24 -36.09
CA ALA A 88 18.09 4.30 -37.13
C ALA A 88 18.33 3.15 -38.12
N ASP A 89 17.25 2.55 -38.60
CA ASP A 89 17.29 1.52 -39.62
C ASP A 89 17.88 2.11 -40.92
N PRO A 90 18.92 1.50 -41.50
CA PRO A 90 19.59 2.05 -42.68
C PRO A 90 18.74 1.98 -43.96
N GLU A 91 17.69 1.15 -44.02
CA GLU A 91 16.79 1.04 -45.17
C GLU A 91 15.54 1.90 -45.02
N SER A 92 14.93 1.94 -43.83
CA SER A 92 13.68 2.69 -43.61
C SER A 92 13.86 4.05 -42.93
N SER A 93 15.04 4.34 -42.38
CA SER A 93 15.30 5.50 -41.49
C SER A 93 14.44 5.54 -40.23
N ASP A 94 13.75 4.44 -39.89
CA ASP A 94 12.96 4.36 -38.66
C ASP A 94 13.87 4.28 -37.42
N PRO A 95 13.50 4.92 -36.30
CA PRO A 95 14.28 4.85 -35.07
C PRO A 95 14.27 3.42 -34.51
N ILE A 96 15.46 2.86 -34.30
CA ILE A 96 15.62 1.61 -33.55
C ILE A 96 15.66 1.98 -32.07
N THR A 97 14.70 1.47 -31.30
CA THR A 97 14.59 1.72 -29.87
C THR A 97 14.88 0.47 -29.05
N GLU A 98 15.56 0.66 -27.93
CA GLU A 98 15.77 -0.35 -26.89
C GLU A 98 14.97 0.04 -25.66
N THR A 99 14.31 -0.92 -25.01
CA THR A 99 13.60 -0.66 -23.76
C THR A 99 14.60 -0.72 -22.60
N ARG A 100 14.69 0.36 -21.82
CA ARG A 100 15.54 0.42 -20.62
C ARG A 100 14.71 0.56 -19.35
N ASP A 101 15.18 -0.08 -18.29
CA ASP A 101 14.54 0.00 -16.98
C ASP A 101 14.83 1.34 -16.31
N VAL A 102 13.79 1.92 -15.74
CA VAL A 102 13.87 3.12 -14.89
C VAL A 102 13.87 2.67 -13.44
N ILE A 103 14.96 2.97 -12.73
CA ILE A 103 15.15 2.63 -11.32
C ILE A 103 14.67 3.79 -10.44
N GLY A 104 13.94 3.46 -9.38
CA GLY A 104 13.44 4.43 -8.40
C GLY A 104 13.26 3.84 -7.01
N THR A 105 13.08 4.73 -6.03
CA THR A 105 12.80 4.36 -4.65
C THR A 105 11.32 4.03 -4.47
N VAL A 106 11.03 2.90 -3.83
CA VAL A 106 9.67 2.46 -3.49
C VAL A 106 9.55 2.07 -2.03
N MET A 107 8.31 2.08 -1.56
CA MET A 107 7.88 1.51 -0.30
C MET A 107 6.99 0.31 -0.56
N ILE A 108 7.21 -0.76 0.18
CA ILE A 108 6.45 -2.01 0.10
C ILE A 108 5.74 -2.22 1.44
N ALA A 109 4.43 -2.00 1.47
CA ALA A 109 3.60 -2.19 2.65
C ALA A 109 2.84 -3.52 2.57
N GLU A 110 2.95 -4.35 3.61
CA GLU A 110 2.19 -5.60 3.73
C GLU A 110 0.93 -5.41 4.56
N PHE A 111 -0.15 -6.04 4.12
CA PHE A 111 -1.48 -6.01 4.71
C PHE A 111 -2.03 -7.42 4.89
N ARG A 112 -2.88 -7.61 5.90
CA ARG A 112 -3.53 -8.87 6.22
C ARG A 112 -4.99 -8.64 6.60
N VAL A 113 -5.78 -9.70 6.55
CA VAL A 113 -7.08 -9.70 7.24
C VAL A 113 -6.84 -9.58 8.76
N PRO A 114 -7.67 -8.81 9.48
CA PRO A 114 -7.54 -8.69 10.92
C PRO A 114 -7.80 -10.03 11.59
N ASP A 115 -7.02 -10.36 12.62
CA ASP A 115 -7.25 -11.56 13.41
C ASP A 115 -8.45 -11.33 14.33
N LEU A 116 -9.49 -12.17 14.19
CA LEU A 116 -10.69 -12.13 15.03
C LEU A 116 -10.35 -12.29 16.52
N ARG A 117 -9.27 -13.00 16.86
CA ARG A 117 -8.81 -13.14 18.24
C ARG A 117 -8.23 -11.84 18.80
N GLU A 118 -7.48 -11.11 17.99
CA GLU A 118 -6.97 -9.78 18.37
C GLU A 118 -8.14 -8.80 18.57
N GLN A 119 -9.15 -8.85 17.69
CA GLN A 119 -10.35 -8.03 17.84
C GLN A 119 -11.13 -8.36 19.11
N LEU A 120 -11.36 -9.65 19.39
CA LEU A 120 -12.07 -10.08 20.59
C LEU A 120 -11.33 -9.63 21.86
N ALA A 121 -10.01 -9.77 21.91
CA ALA A 121 -9.20 -9.33 23.05
C ALA A 121 -9.29 -7.82 23.26
N ALA A 122 -9.26 -7.02 22.18
CA ALA A 122 -9.42 -5.57 22.27
C ALA A 122 -10.81 -5.17 22.78
N THR A 123 -11.87 -5.82 22.30
CA THR A 123 -13.24 -5.58 22.77
C THR A 123 -13.43 -6.02 24.22
N GLN A 124 -12.88 -7.16 24.63
CA GLN A 124 -12.89 -7.61 26.02
C GLN A 124 -12.18 -6.62 26.95
N ALA A 125 -11.03 -6.08 26.54
CA ALA A 125 -10.32 -5.06 27.31
C ALA A 125 -11.15 -3.77 27.45
N GLN A 126 -11.85 -3.33 26.40
CA GLN A 126 -12.75 -2.18 26.47
C GLN A 126 -13.94 -2.44 27.41
N LEU A 127 -14.56 -3.62 27.34
CA LEU A 127 -15.66 -4.01 28.24
C LEU A 127 -15.20 -4.05 29.70
N ALA A 128 -14.03 -4.63 29.97
CA ALA A 128 -13.47 -4.66 31.32
C ALA A 128 -13.19 -3.24 31.86
N TYR A 129 -12.65 -2.35 31.04
CA TYR A 129 -12.43 -0.95 31.41
C TYR A 129 -13.75 -0.22 31.72
N VAL A 130 -14.78 -0.41 30.89
CA VAL A 130 -16.12 0.18 31.10
C VAL A 130 -16.77 -0.39 32.35
N ALA A 131 -16.65 -1.69 32.61
CA ALA A 131 -17.16 -2.32 33.82
C ALA A 131 -16.51 -1.77 35.09
N MET A 132 -15.18 -1.62 35.09
CA MET A 132 -14.44 -1.00 36.20
C MET A 132 -14.84 0.46 36.43
N MET A 133 -15.10 1.24 35.37
CA MET A 133 -15.55 2.64 35.47
C MET A 133 -17.02 2.78 35.87
N GLY A 134 -17.86 1.82 35.48
CA GLY A 134 -19.31 1.83 35.69
C GLY A 134 -19.77 1.19 37.00
N GLY A 135 -18.87 0.56 37.76
CA GLY A 135 -19.23 -0.22 38.95
C GLY A 135 -20.10 -1.44 38.64
N ILE A 136 -20.02 -1.94 37.40
CA ILE A 136 -20.75 -3.13 36.96
C ILE A 136 -19.84 -4.33 37.19
N ASP A 137 -20.19 -5.20 38.13
CA ASP A 137 -19.56 -6.52 38.21
C ASP A 137 -19.96 -7.30 36.95
N LEU A 138 -19.00 -7.50 36.05
CA LEU A 138 -19.12 -8.48 34.98
C LEU A 138 -18.95 -9.86 35.63
N GLU A 139 -20.06 -10.47 36.05
CA GLU A 139 -20.05 -11.88 36.45
C GLU A 139 -19.52 -12.72 35.27
N GLU A 140 -18.48 -13.53 35.52
CA GLU A 140 -17.96 -14.52 34.57
C GLU A 140 -19.09 -15.50 34.20
N VAL A 141 -19.39 -15.61 32.91
CA VAL A 141 -20.30 -16.61 32.33
C VAL A 141 -19.52 -17.69 31.60
#